data_AF-A0A0T7A6K8-F1
#
_entry.id   AF-A0A0T7A6K8-F1
#
_cell.length_a   1.000
_cell.length_b   1.000
_cell.length_c   1.000
_cell.angle_alpha   90.00
_cell.angle_beta   90.00
_cell.angle_gamma   90.00
#
_symmetry.space_group_name_H-M   'P 1'
#
loop_
_entity.id
_entity.type
_entity.pdbx_description
1 polymer ?
#
loop_
_entity_poly.entity_id
_entity_poly.type
_entity_poly.pdbx_seq_one_letter_code
_entity_poly.pdbx_strand_id
1 'polypeptide(L)'
;MIDGGTFEKNYKDVLSDFRSWAQGPHASEWVLLPENMGEHLGIDETSFCHEVYTILHNKDGHGKKHTVIAIIKGTKPSEVIKRLMLLPEDVRLKVADITMDLSNSMGAIAKAVFPKAVIIRDCFHVIQRGSDGIEEIRLRLKREAVKEQKRQKAEFKKKLDRLAKQRKAYRAKHKRPKGRKRGRKPMRRTSFTPQILANEETKVECLTRCRKQMLKSRDKWTDCQEERAKLLFELYPKLKEAHSLINSLRNIFKNKKLDKEKAKDKLHEWYGKVTESTLREIKSVRDTVKAYEDEILNYFTSRATNASAESLNSKLKAFRGQLRGVRDIPFFFYRVSLIFG
;
A
#
# COMPACT_ATOMS: atom_id res chain seq x y z
N MET A 1 -26.75 35.02 -5.90
CA MET A 1 -25.98 33.76 -5.84
C MET A 1 -26.01 33.16 -7.23
N ILE A 2 -24.85 32.92 -7.85
CA ILE A 2 -24.79 32.24 -9.15
C ILE A 2 -25.08 30.75 -8.89
N ASP A 3 -26.03 30.18 -9.62
CA ASP A 3 -26.28 28.74 -9.56
C ASP A 3 -25.06 27.97 -10.10
N GLY A 4 -24.48 27.11 -9.27
CA GLY A 4 -23.24 26.40 -9.58
C GLY A 4 -23.37 25.44 -10.77
N GLY A 5 -24.54 24.84 -10.96
CA GLY A 5 -24.80 23.94 -12.10
C GLY A 5 -24.87 24.70 -13.43
N THR A 6 -25.54 25.85 -13.43
CA THR A 6 -25.60 26.75 -14.59
C THR A 6 -24.22 27.33 -14.92
N PHE A 7 -23.42 27.67 -13.91
CA PHE A 7 -22.05 28.15 -14.13
C PHE A 7 -21.12 27.08 -14.71
N GLU A 8 -21.15 25.85 -14.20
CA GLU A 8 -20.32 24.76 -14.74
C GLU A 8 -20.66 24.48 -16.21
N LYS A 9 -21.96 24.47 -16.54
CA LYS A 9 -22.43 24.29 -17.92
C LYS A 9 -21.97 25.44 -18.82
N ASN A 10 -22.17 26.69 -18.41
CA ASN A 10 -21.73 27.86 -19.16
C ASN A 10 -20.21 27.92 -19.30
N TYR A 11 -19.47 27.51 -18.27
CA TYR A 11 -18.02 27.45 -18.33
C TYR A 11 -17.55 26.44 -19.38
N LYS A 12 -18.12 25.24 -19.37
CA LYS A 12 -17.83 24.21 -20.37
C LYS A 12 -18.21 24.63 -21.79
N ASP A 13 -19.42 25.16 -21.97
CA ASP A 13 -20.01 25.35 -23.29
C ASP A 13 -19.64 26.68 -23.96
N VAL A 14 -19.29 27.72 -23.18
CA VAL A 14 -19.17 29.09 -23.67
C VAL A 14 -17.88 29.78 -23.20
N LEU A 15 -17.50 29.64 -21.92
CA LEU A 15 -16.38 30.43 -21.37
C LEU A 15 -15.01 29.75 -21.48
N SER A 16 -14.97 28.46 -21.82
CA SER A 16 -13.73 27.71 -21.95
C SER A 16 -13.50 27.27 -23.39
N ASP A 17 -12.22 27.07 -23.74
CA ASP A 17 -11.78 26.55 -25.03
C ASP A 17 -12.03 25.03 -25.18
N PHE A 18 -12.92 24.45 -24.38
CA PHE A 18 -13.19 23.01 -24.44
C PHE A 18 -13.77 22.59 -25.79
N ARG A 19 -14.63 23.43 -26.41
CA ARG A 19 -15.22 23.12 -27.73
C ARG A 19 -14.22 23.22 -28.88
N SER A 20 -13.19 24.05 -28.74
CA SER A 20 -12.10 24.21 -29.70
C SER A 20 -10.91 23.30 -29.41
N TRP A 21 -10.96 22.53 -28.31
CA TRP A 21 -9.88 21.63 -27.93
C TRP A 21 -9.77 20.47 -28.92
N ALA A 22 -8.65 20.43 -29.65
CA ALA A 22 -8.39 19.44 -30.70
C ALA A 22 -8.50 17.98 -30.21
N GLN A 23 -8.29 17.74 -28.91
CA GLN A 23 -8.36 16.41 -28.33
C GLN A 23 -9.77 16.00 -27.85
N GLY A 24 -10.73 16.93 -27.85
CA GLY A 24 -12.10 16.69 -27.40
C GLY A 24 -12.77 15.42 -27.97
N PRO A 25 -12.69 15.14 -29.29
CA PRO A 25 -13.34 13.98 -29.89
C PRO A 25 -12.86 12.60 -29.40
N HIS A 26 -11.62 12.51 -28.90
CA HIS A 26 -11.01 11.24 -28.48
C HIS A 26 -10.53 11.26 -27.03
N ALA A 27 -10.73 12.37 -26.30
CA ALA A 27 -10.29 12.55 -24.93
C ALA A 27 -10.84 11.49 -23.96
N SER A 28 -11.99 10.86 -24.26
CA SER A 28 -12.49 9.74 -23.46
C SER A 28 -11.57 8.52 -23.48
N GLU A 29 -10.79 8.35 -24.54
CA GLU A 29 -9.92 7.20 -24.77
C GLU A 29 -8.45 7.54 -24.58
N TRP A 30 -7.99 8.70 -25.06
CA TRP A 30 -6.62 9.14 -24.85
C TRP A 30 -6.45 10.65 -24.99
N VAL A 31 -5.42 11.17 -24.32
CA VAL A 31 -4.94 12.56 -24.39
C VAL A 31 -3.42 12.53 -24.45
N LEU A 32 -2.81 13.29 -25.37
CA LEU A 32 -1.36 13.43 -25.56
C LEU A 32 -0.97 14.91 -25.55
N LEU A 33 0.06 15.25 -24.79
CA LEU A 33 0.65 16.59 -24.66
C LEU A 33 2.16 16.47 -24.90
N PRO A 34 2.59 16.32 -26.18
CA PRO A 34 3.99 16.15 -26.53
C PRO A 34 4.90 17.28 -26.04
N GLU A 35 4.34 18.49 -25.88
CA GLU A 35 5.02 19.67 -25.36
C GLU A 35 5.60 19.46 -23.96
N ASN A 36 5.03 18.56 -23.16
CA ASN A 36 5.45 18.29 -21.79
C ASN A 36 6.54 17.23 -21.66
N MET A 37 7.03 16.70 -22.77
CA MET A 37 8.09 15.70 -22.80
C MET A 37 9.37 16.24 -22.14
N GLY A 38 10.08 15.36 -21.43
CA GLY A 38 11.34 15.67 -20.76
C GLY A 38 12.26 14.46 -20.71
N GLU A 39 13.40 14.59 -20.04
CA GLU A 39 14.41 13.53 -19.94
C GLU A 39 14.05 12.48 -18.88
N HIS A 40 13.33 12.88 -17.83
CA HIS A 40 12.99 12.05 -16.68
C HIS A 40 11.48 11.82 -16.60
N LEU A 41 11.05 10.62 -16.98
CA LEU A 41 9.62 10.30 -17.07
C LEU A 41 9.19 9.30 -16.00
N GLY A 42 7.90 9.27 -15.70
CA GLY A 42 7.26 8.21 -14.94
C GLY A 42 6.03 7.69 -15.66
N ILE A 43 5.76 6.40 -15.49
CA ILE A 43 4.54 5.76 -15.97
C ILE A 43 3.84 5.09 -14.80
N ASP A 44 2.55 5.34 -14.66
CA ASP A 44 1.75 4.79 -13.58
C ASP A 44 0.29 4.63 -13.98
N GLU A 45 -0.45 3.82 -13.24
CA GLU A 45 -1.86 3.56 -13.46
C GLU A 45 -2.72 4.30 -12.42
N THR A 46 -3.82 4.92 -12.88
CA THR A 46 -4.81 5.54 -11.99
C THR A 46 -6.23 5.23 -12.44
N SER A 47 -7.09 4.96 -11.47
CA SER A 47 -8.51 4.69 -11.73
C SER A 47 -9.37 5.95 -11.69
N PHE A 48 -10.11 6.16 -12.77
CA PHE A 48 -11.14 7.19 -12.92
C PHE A 48 -12.48 6.52 -13.25
N CYS A 49 -13.54 6.83 -12.51
CA CYS A 49 -14.90 6.32 -12.77
C CYS A 49 -15.01 4.82 -13.07
N HIS A 50 -14.33 3.99 -12.27
CA HIS A 50 -14.29 2.52 -12.40
C HIS A 50 -13.50 1.97 -13.59
N GLU A 51 -12.87 2.83 -14.39
CA GLU A 51 -11.92 2.46 -15.43
C GLU A 51 -10.50 2.78 -14.99
N VAL A 52 -9.51 2.05 -15.51
CA VAL A 52 -8.09 2.28 -15.25
C VAL A 52 -7.46 2.98 -16.45
N TYR A 53 -6.70 4.03 -16.18
CA TYR A 53 -5.96 4.79 -17.17
C TYR A 53 -4.47 4.70 -16.88
N THR A 54 -3.68 4.54 -17.92
CA THR A 54 -2.22 4.66 -17.88
C THR A 54 -1.84 6.12 -18.08
N ILE A 55 -1.07 6.67 -17.16
CA ILE A 55 -0.60 8.06 -17.18
C ILE A 55 0.92 8.03 -17.42
N LEU A 56 1.37 8.80 -18.40
CA LEU A 56 2.77 9.16 -18.59
C LEU A 56 2.95 10.59 -18.10
N HIS A 57 3.92 10.82 -17.23
CA HIS A 57 4.20 12.14 -16.68
C HIS A 57 5.68 12.49 -16.68
N ASN A 58 5.95 13.79 -16.80
CA ASN A 58 7.25 14.40 -16.62
C ASN A 58 7.52 14.60 -15.12
N LYS A 59 8.69 14.17 -14.66
CA LYS A 59 9.07 14.28 -13.24
C LYS A 59 9.46 15.70 -12.85
N ASP A 60 9.92 16.50 -13.80
CA ASP A 60 10.37 17.88 -13.59
C ASP A 60 9.21 18.83 -13.33
N GLY A 61 8.00 18.49 -13.78
CA GLY A 61 6.79 19.26 -13.51
C GLY A 61 6.34 19.24 -12.04
N HIS A 62 6.89 18.35 -11.20
CA HIS A 62 6.59 18.22 -9.77
C HIS A 62 5.09 18.14 -9.42
N GLY A 63 4.28 17.54 -10.31
CA GLY A 63 2.82 17.44 -10.13
C GLY A 63 2.13 18.80 -10.24
N LYS A 64 2.71 19.76 -10.94
CA LYS A 64 2.10 21.06 -11.27
C LYS A 64 1.90 21.13 -12.78
N LYS A 65 1.84 22.33 -13.35
CA LYS A 65 1.83 22.53 -14.80
C LYS A 65 3.02 21.81 -15.45
N HIS A 66 2.85 21.33 -16.68
CA HIS A 66 3.88 20.62 -17.46
C HIS A 66 4.27 19.24 -16.89
N THR A 67 3.37 18.61 -16.13
CA THR A 67 3.57 17.26 -15.57
C THR A 67 2.95 16.17 -16.44
N VAL A 68 1.70 16.31 -16.88
CA VAL A 68 0.99 15.24 -17.61
C VAL A 68 1.41 15.26 -19.07
N ILE A 69 1.91 14.14 -19.58
CA ILE A 69 2.28 13.98 -21.00
C ILE A 69 1.21 13.17 -21.72
N ALA A 70 0.76 12.06 -21.13
CA ALA A 70 -0.25 11.22 -21.74
C ALA A 70 -1.23 10.68 -20.69
N ILE A 71 -2.49 10.58 -21.08
CA ILE A 71 -3.53 9.84 -20.35
C ILE A 71 -4.15 8.89 -21.36
N ILE A 72 -4.06 7.59 -21.11
CA ILE A 72 -4.54 6.56 -22.05
C ILE A 72 -5.44 5.60 -21.29
N LYS A 73 -6.63 5.34 -21.83
CA LYS A 73 -7.57 4.39 -21.25
C LYS A 73 -7.06 2.95 -21.41
N GLY A 74 -7.15 2.19 -20.32
CA GLY A 74 -6.72 0.80 -20.26
C GLY A 74 -5.26 0.61 -19.84
N THR A 75 -4.90 -0.66 -19.65
CA THR A 75 -3.57 -1.10 -19.18
C THR A 75 -2.91 -2.09 -20.16
N LYS A 76 -3.58 -2.36 -21.29
CA LYS A 76 -3.13 -3.35 -22.27
C LYS A 76 -1.92 -2.79 -23.05
N PRO A 77 -0.76 -3.47 -23.02
CA PRO A 77 0.47 -2.95 -23.64
C PRO A 77 0.29 -2.57 -25.11
N SER A 78 -0.38 -3.40 -25.91
CA SER A 78 -0.57 -3.16 -27.34
C SER A 78 -1.30 -1.85 -27.65
N GLU A 79 -2.30 -1.51 -26.83
CA GLU A 79 -3.11 -0.30 -27.02
C GLU A 79 -2.35 0.93 -26.56
N VAL A 80 -1.72 0.85 -25.39
CA VAL A 80 -0.91 1.94 -24.83
C VAL A 80 0.28 2.26 -25.73
N ILE A 81 1.02 1.25 -26.20
CA ILE A 81 2.13 1.43 -27.14
C ILE A 81 1.64 2.11 -28.42
N LYS A 82 0.52 1.66 -29.01
CA LYS A 82 -0.03 2.26 -30.22
C LYS A 82 -0.31 3.76 -30.06
N ARG A 83 -0.79 4.19 -28.89
CA ARG A 83 -1.04 5.61 -28.61
C ARG A 83 0.24 6.39 -28.34
N LEU A 84 1.15 5.85 -27.53
CA LEU A 84 2.41 6.53 -27.20
C LEU A 84 3.37 6.63 -28.39
N MET A 85 3.28 5.73 -29.37
CA MET A 85 4.04 5.83 -30.62
C MET A 85 3.59 6.99 -31.53
N LEU A 86 2.46 7.65 -31.24
CA LEU A 86 2.08 8.90 -31.89
C LEU A 86 2.93 10.08 -31.43
N LEU A 87 3.66 9.95 -30.31
CA LEU A 87 4.61 10.97 -29.87
C LEU A 87 5.82 11.01 -30.82
N PRO A 88 6.34 12.21 -31.15
CA PRO A 88 7.47 12.34 -32.05
C PRO A 88 8.68 11.50 -31.61
N GLU A 89 9.34 10.87 -32.57
CA GLU A 89 10.43 9.94 -32.26
C GLU A 89 11.65 10.64 -31.64
N ASP A 90 11.93 11.86 -32.08
CA ASP A 90 13.04 12.67 -31.60
C ASP A 90 12.92 12.98 -30.09
N VAL A 91 11.70 13.26 -29.60
CA VAL A 91 11.47 13.48 -28.16
C VAL A 91 11.48 12.18 -27.37
N ARG A 92 11.01 11.07 -27.95
CA ARG A 92 11.07 9.75 -27.28
C ARG A 92 12.50 9.25 -27.09
N LEU A 93 13.39 9.51 -28.04
CA LEU A 93 14.79 9.11 -27.96
C LEU A 93 15.64 9.96 -27.00
N LYS A 94 15.15 11.14 -26.57
CA LYS A 94 15.80 12.01 -25.57
C LYS A 94 15.55 11.56 -24.13
N VAL A 95 14.60 10.65 -23.89
CA VAL A 95 14.27 10.18 -22.54
C VAL A 95 15.45 9.40 -21.97
N ALA A 96 15.97 9.86 -20.83
CA ALA A 96 17.12 9.29 -20.13
C ALA A 96 16.70 8.19 -19.15
N ASP A 97 15.65 8.41 -18.35
CA ASP A 97 15.10 7.38 -17.46
C ASP A 97 13.59 7.40 -17.36
N ILE A 98 13.04 6.22 -17.06
CA ILE A 98 11.62 6.03 -16.80
C ILE A 98 11.42 5.24 -15.51
N THR A 99 10.70 5.84 -14.56
CA THR A 99 10.30 5.16 -13.32
C THR A 99 8.92 4.52 -13.45
N MET A 100 8.78 3.31 -12.95
CA MET A 100 7.50 2.58 -12.94
C MET A 100 7.40 1.68 -11.71
N ASP A 101 6.22 1.10 -11.51
CA ASP A 101 5.97 0.08 -10.51
C ASP A 101 6.61 -1.29 -10.90
N LEU A 102 6.18 -2.37 -10.26
CA LEU A 102 6.65 -3.73 -10.52
C LEU A 102 5.81 -4.47 -11.58
N SER A 103 5.07 -3.75 -12.45
CA SER A 103 4.23 -4.32 -13.50
C SER A 103 5.01 -4.73 -14.75
N ASN A 104 4.74 -5.93 -15.26
CA ASN A 104 5.30 -6.40 -16.54
C ASN A 104 4.73 -5.66 -17.75
N SER A 105 3.46 -5.25 -17.70
CA SER A 105 2.83 -4.50 -18.80
C SER A 105 3.54 -3.16 -19.00
N MET A 106 3.76 -2.40 -17.93
CA MET A 106 4.47 -1.12 -17.96
C MET A 106 5.91 -1.28 -18.46
N GLY A 107 6.60 -2.35 -18.03
CA GLY A 107 7.95 -2.67 -18.49
C GLY A 107 8.00 -2.90 -20.00
N ALA A 108 7.05 -3.66 -20.56
CA ALA A 108 6.95 -3.88 -22.00
C ALA A 108 6.65 -2.58 -22.77
N ILE A 109 5.75 -1.73 -22.23
CA ILE A 109 5.42 -0.42 -22.81
C ILE A 109 6.66 0.46 -22.87
N ALA A 110 7.38 0.60 -21.76
CA ALA A 110 8.57 1.44 -21.67
C ALA A 110 9.69 0.97 -22.62
N LYS A 111 9.96 -0.34 -22.68
CA LYS A 111 10.97 -0.89 -23.60
C LYS A 111 10.64 -0.63 -25.07
N ALA A 112 9.35 -0.70 -25.43
CA ALA A 112 8.91 -0.47 -26.80
C ALA A 112 8.92 1.01 -27.19
N VAL A 113 8.46 1.90 -26.30
CA VAL A 113 8.26 3.32 -26.61
C VAL A 113 9.53 4.14 -26.40
N PHE A 114 10.33 3.81 -25.38
CA PHE A 114 11.52 4.56 -24.96
C PHE A 114 12.77 3.65 -24.94
N PRO A 115 13.26 3.21 -26.12
CA PRO A 115 14.31 2.18 -26.19
C PRO A 115 15.66 2.61 -25.61
N LYS A 116 15.94 3.91 -25.52
CA LYS A 116 17.18 4.44 -24.94
C LYS A 116 17.10 4.72 -23.44
N ALA A 117 15.89 4.72 -22.87
CA ALA A 117 15.69 5.09 -21.48
C ALA A 117 16.09 3.96 -20.53
N VAL A 118 16.75 4.32 -19.43
CA VAL A 118 17.01 3.39 -18.33
C VAL A 118 15.72 3.17 -17.57
N ILE A 119 15.23 1.94 -17.57
CA ILE A 119 14.03 1.56 -16.81
C ILE A 119 14.41 1.35 -15.35
N ILE A 120 13.71 2.06 -14.47
CA ILE A 120 13.91 2.00 -13.03
C ILE A 120 12.62 1.51 -12.39
N ARG A 121 12.69 0.33 -11.75
CA ARG A 121 11.58 -0.18 -10.96
C ARG A 121 11.65 0.33 -9.53
N ASP A 122 10.52 0.80 -9.05
CA ASP A 122 10.46 1.47 -7.77
C ASP A 122 10.66 0.53 -6.57
N CYS A 123 11.70 0.84 -5.79
CA CYS A 123 12.03 0.16 -4.55
C CYS A 123 10.93 0.30 -3.47
N PHE A 124 10.10 1.35 -3.50
CA PHE A 124 9.00 1.51 -2.56
C PHE A 124 7.97 0.40 -2.72
N HIS A 125 7.62 0.05 -3.95
CA HIS A 125 6.69 -1.05 -4.26
C HIS A 125 7.23 -2.41 -3.80
N VAL A 126 8.56 -2.62 -3.87
CA VAL A 126 9.22 -3.81 -3.31
C VAL A 126 9.03 -3.86 -1.79
N ILE A 127 9.31 -2.75 -1.10
CA ILE A 127 9.18 -2.64 0.36
C ILE A 127 7.72 -2.75 0.80
N GLN A 128 6.78 -2.26 0.00
CA GLN A 128 5.35 -2.39 0.23
C GLN A 128 4.91 -3.86 0.13
N ARG A 129 5.36 -4.61 -0.88
CA ARG A 129 5.11 -6.06 -0.96
C ARG A 129 5.66 -6.82 0.25
N GLY A 130 6.86 -6.47 0.72
CA GLY A 130 7.42 -7.03 1.95
C GLY A 130 6.61 -6.70 3.20
N SER A 131 6.12 -5.47 3.27
CA SER A 131 5.23 -5.01 4.33
C SER A 131 3.90 -5.75 4.35
N ASP A 132 3.31 -6.02 3.20
CA ASP A 132 2.09 -6.81 3.06
C ASP A 132 2.30 -8.26 3.50
N GLY A 133 3.49 -8.83 3.22
CA GLY A 133 3.88 -10.14 3.74
C GLY A 133 3.94 -10.20 5.27
N ILE A 134 4.47 -9.15 5.92
CA ILE A 134 4.46 -9.04 7.39
C ILE A 134 3.02 -8.94 7.91
N GLU A 135 2.17 -8.17 7.23
CA GLU A 135 0.76 -8.01 7.57
C GLU A 135 0.00 -9.34 7.47
N GLU A 136 0.27 -10.15 6.44
CA GLU A 136 -0.30 -11.50 6.29
C GLU A 136 0.07 -12.40 7.47
N ILE A 137 1.36 -12.42 7.85
CA ILE A 137 1.85 -13.17 9.00
C ILE A 137 1.15 -12.69 10.28
N ARG A 138 1.08 -11.37 10.50
CA ARG A 138 0.42 -10.77 11.67
C ARG A 138 -1.06 -11.14 11.73
N LEU A 139 -1.77 -11.12 10.60
CA LEU A 139 -3.19 -11.49 10.52
C LEU A 139 -3.40 -12.97 10.83
N ARG A 140 -2.51 -13.86 10.37
CA ARG A 140 -2.53 -15.29 10.73
C ARG A 140 -2.39 -15.48 12.24
N LEU A 141 -1.37 -14.86 12.84
CA LEU A 141 -1.15 -14.90 14.30
C LEU A 141 -2.33 -14.31 15.09
N LYS A 142 -2.93 -13.23 14.60
CA LYS A 142 -4.11 -12.61 15.23
C LYS A 142 -5.31 -13.56 15.20
N ARG A 143 -5.55 -14.26 14.08
CA ARG A 143 -6.63 -15.25 13.97
C ARG A 143 -6.44 -16.40 14.96
N GLU A 144 -5.21 -16.87 15.12
CA GLU A 144 -4.86 -17.90 16.11
C GLU A 144 -5.08 -17.42 17.55
N ALA A 145 -4.62 -16.20 17.89
CA ALA A 145 -4.83 -15.61 19.21
C ALA A 145 -6.32 -15.43 19.54
N VAL A 146 -7.14 -15.00 18.57
CA VAL A 146 -8.59 -14.87 18.73
C VAL A 146 -9.24 -16.26 18.93
N LYS A 147 -8.81 -17.28 18.19
CA LYS A 147 -9.30 -18.65 18.34
C LYS A 147 -9.01 -19.19 19.74
N GLU A 148 -7.80 -18.98 20.23
CA GLU A 148 -7.38 -19.39 21.57
C GLU A 148 -8.20 -18.66 22.65
N GLN A 149 -8.37 -17.34 22.54
CA GLN A 149 -9.19 -16.57 23.47
C GLN A 149 -10.66 -17.04 23.50
N LYS A 150 -11.23 -17.39 22.33
CA LYS A 150 -12.58 -17.98 22.24
C LYS A 150 -12.66 -19.34 22.95
N ARG A 151 -11.63 -20.19 22.81
CA ARG A 151 -11.54 -21.48 23.48
C ARG A 151 -11.51 -21.33 25.00
N GLN A 152 -10.66 -20.44 25.51
CA GLN A 152 -10.58 -20.13 26.95
C GLN A 152 -11.91 -19.61 27.50
N LYS A 153 -12.59 -18.73 26.76
CA LYS A 153 -13.93 -18.24 27.14
C LYS A 153 -14.98 -19.36 27.18
N ALA A 154 -14.92 -20.30 26.24
CA ALA A 154 -15.83 -21.46 26.21
C ALA A 154 -15.55 -22.42 27.37
N GLU A 155 -14.28 -22.71 27.67
CA GLU A 155 -13.87 -23.52 28.82
C GLU A 155 -14.29 -22.87 30.15
N PHE A 156 -14.11 -21.56 30.28
CA PHE A 156 -14.59 -20.79 31.44
C PHE A 156 -16.11 -20.88 31.61
N LYS A 157 -16.88 -20.77 30.52
CA LYS A 157 -18.34 -20.96 30.53
C LYS A 157 -18.72 -22.37 31.00
N LYS A 158 -18.09 -23.42 30.46
CA LYS A 158 -18.30 -24.81 30.90
C LYS A 158 -17.99 -25.00 32.39
N LYS A 159 -16.91 -24.39 32.89
CA LYS A 159 -16.55 -24.41 34.32
C LYS A 159 -17.65 -23.76 35.18
N LEU A 160 -18.16 -22.59 34.77
CA LEU A 160 -19.26 -21.92 35.47
C LEU A 160 -20.53 -22.78 35.48
N ASP A 161 -20.87 -23.43 34.36
CA ASP A 161 -22.04 -24.30 34.25
C ASP A 161 -21.90 -25.54 35.16
N ARG A 162 -20.70 -26.14 35.23
CA ARG A 162 -20.39 -27.25 36.15
C ARG A 162 -20.56 -26.82 37.62
N LEU A 163 -20.01 -25.67 38.00
CA LEU A 163 -20.16 -25.12 39.34
C LEU A 163 -21.63 -24.81 39.68
N ALA A 164 -22.41 -24.32 38.72
CA ALA A 164 -23.83 -24.08 38.89
C ALA A 164 -24.62 -25.38 39.15
N LYS A 165 -24.33 -26.45 38.39
CA LYS A 165 -24.90 -27.79 38.60
C LYS A 165 -24.55 -28.35 39.98
N GLN A 166 -23.27 -28.27 40.39
CA GLN A 166 -22.83 -28.70 41.72
C GLN A 166 -23.55 -27.93 42.85
N ARG A 167 -23.68 -26.60 42.71
CA ARG A 167 -24.43 -25.77 43.67
C ARG A 167 -25.91 -26.16 43.75
N LYS A 168 -26.54 -26.52 42.62
CA LYS A 168 -27.93 -27.00 42.60
C LYS A 168 -28.07 -28.34 43.33
N ALA A 169 -27.18 -29.29 43.05
CA ALA A 169 -27.17 -30.60 43.72
C ALA A 169 -26.93 -30.48 45.24
N TYR A 170 -25.98 -29.64 45.66
CA TYR A 170 -25.72 -29.39 47.08
C TYR A 170 -26.94 -28.84 47.82
N ARG A 171 -27.64 -27.85 47.22
CA ARG A 171 -28.86 -27.27 47.78
C ARG A 171 -30.01 -28.28 47.91
N ALA A 172 -30.08 -29.25 47.01
CA ALA A 172 -31.09 -30.30 47.09
C ALA A 172 -30.82 -31.26 48.26
N LYS A 173 -29.55 -31.62 48.49
CA LYS A 173 -29.13 -32.50 49.60
C LYS A 173 -29.18 -31.83 50.97
N HIS A 174 -28.92 -30.52 51.05
CA HIS A 174 -28.89 -29.77 52.31
C HIS A 174 -30.03 -28.75 52.36
N LYS A 175 -31.23 -29.22 52.73
CA LYS A 175 -32.40 -28.36 52.95
C LYS A 175 -32.18 -27.44 54.16
N ARG A 176 -32.71 -26.23 54.08
CA ARG A 176 -32.43 -25.16 55.07
C ARG A 176 -33.27 -25.37 56.34
N PRO A 177 -32.69 -25.21 57.55
CA PRO A 177 -33.48 -25.00 58.75
C PRO A 177 -34.27 -23.69 58.65
N LYS A 178 -35.56 -23.71 58.97
CA LYS A 178 -36.40 -22.50 59.01
C LYS A 178 -35.85 -21.53 60.07
N GLY A 179 -35.71 -20.25 59.72
CA GLY A 179 -35.38 -19.17 60.68
C GLY A 179 -33.95 -18.57 60.64
N ARG A 180 -32.96 -19.19 59.98
CA ARG A 180 -31.59 -18.61 59.91
C ARG A 180 -31.38 -17.67 58.71
N LYS A 181 -30.90 -16.44 58.96
CA LYS A 181 -30.51 -15.47 57.92
C LYS A 181 -29.37 -16.04 57.06
N ARG A 182 -29.47 -15.80 55.75
CA ARG A 182 -28.50 -16.27 54.75
C ARG A 182 -27.13 -15.66 55.06
N GLY A 183 -26.07 -16.47 55.13
CA GLY A 183 -24.69 -15.97 55.14
C GLY A 183 -24.37 -15.12 53.90
N ARG A 184 -23.17 -14.52 53.85
CA ARG A 184 -22.71 -13.59 52.81
C ARG A 184 -23.18 -14.04 51.41
N LYS A 185 -23.87 -13.15 50.68
CA LYS A 185 -24.30 -13.42 49.30
C LYS A 185 -23.07 -13.88 48.49
N PRO A 186 -23.12 -15.02 47.77
CA PRO A 186 -21.99 -15.44 46.97
C PRO A 186 -21.66 -14.36 45.93
N MET A 187 -20.37 -14.13 45.70
CA MET A 187 -19.89 -13.19 44.68
C MET A 187 -20.62 -13.45 43.35
N ARG A 188 -21.04 -12.36 42.69
CA ARG A 188 -21.63 -12.40 41.34
C ARG A 188 -20.69 -13.17 40.40
N ARG A 189 -21.27 -13.82 39.37
CA ARG A 189 -20.49 -14.52 38.32
C ARG A 189 -19.37 -13.60 37.86
N THR A 190 -18.12 -14.01 38.11
CA THR A 190 -16.96 -13.33 37.55
C THR A 190 -17.05 -13.42 36.03
N SER A 191 -16.89 -12.29 35.35
CA SER A 191 -16.73 -12.24 33.91
C SER A 191 -15.43 -12.93 33.51
N PHE A 192 -15.36 -13.44 32.28
CA PHE A 192 -14.11 -13.94 31.74
C PHE A 192 -13.17 -12.74 31.50
N THR A 193 -12.01 -12.74 32.15
CA THR A 193 -10.94 -11.79 31.89
C THR A 193 -9.86 -12.50 31.06
N PRO A 194 -9.53 -12.00 29.87
CA PRO A 194 -8.47 -12.60 29.06
C PRO A 194 -7.09 -12.43 29.70
N GLN A 195 -6.12 -13.24 29.28
CA GLN A 195 -4.73 -13.08 29.70
C GLN A 195 -4.19 -11.74 29.19
N ILE A 196 -3.71 -10.93 30.12
CA ILE A 196 -3.08 -9.63 29.88
C ILE A 196 -1.56 -9.83 29.91
N LEU A 197 -0.84 -9.17 29.00
CA LEU A 197 0.62 -9.17 28.93
C LEU A 197 1.20 -8.09 29.85
N ALA A 198 2.53 -8.04 30.00
CA ALA A 198 3.22 -7.08 30.87
C ALA A 198 2.92 -5.60 30.54
N ASN A 199 2.52 -5.32 29.29
CA ASN A 199 2.15 -3.99 28.82
C ASN A 199 0.65 -3.66 28.99
N GLU A 200 -0.06 -4.39 29.85
CA GLU A 200 -1.50 -4.23 30.11
C GLU A 200 -2.42 -4.49 28.89
N GLU A 201 -1.89 -5.04 27.80
CA GLU A 201 -2.66 -5.37 26.59
C GLU A 201 -2.88 -6.88 26.48
N THR A 202 -3.99 -7.28 25.87
CA THR A 202 -4.19 -8.68 25.46
C THR A 202 -3.36 -9.01 24.21
N LYS A 203 -3.06 -10.30 23.98
CA LYS A 203 -2.38 -10.75 22.75
C LYS A 203 -3.04 -10.24 21.46
N VAL A 204 -4.37 -10.20 21.44
CA VAL A 204 -5.17 -9.73 20.28
C VAL A 204 -5.04 -8.22 20.09
N GLU A 205 -5.00 -7.44 21.18
CA GLU A 205 -4.81 -6.00 21.13
C GLU A 205 -3.39 -5.65 20.68
N CYS A 206 -2.36 -6.30 21.22
CA CYS A 206 -0.97 -6.12 20.79
C CYS A 206 -0.83 -6.32 19.28
N LEU A 207 -1.37 -7.45 18.77
CA LEU A 207 -1.35 -7.76 17.34
C LEU A 207 -2.19 -6.79 16.51
N THR A 208 -3.21 -6.15 17.08
CA THR A 208 -4.03 -5.16 16.37
C THR A 208 -3.32 -3.80 16.30
N ARG A 209 -2.72 -3.37 17.41
CA ARG A 209 -2.05 -2.08 17.55
C ARG A 209 -0.70 -2.03 16.83
N CYS A 210 0.00 -3.17 16.71
CA CYS A 210 1.30 -3.22 16.05
C CYS A 210 1.26 -3.08 14.52
N ARG A 211 0.09 -3.06 13.87
CA ARG A 211 -0.05 -2.98 12.40
C ARG A 211 0.82 -1.89 11.77
N LYS A 212 0.62 -0.62 12.15
CA LYS A 212 1.39 0.50 11.60
C LYS A 212 2.84 0.53 12.07
N GLN A 213 3.10 -0.04 13.24
CA GLN A 213 4.44 -0.11 13.84
C GLN A 213 5.36 -1.01 13.00
N MET A 214 4.86 -2.19 12.59
CA MET A 214 5.63 -3.18 11.83
C MET A 214 6.01 -2.71 10.41
N LEU A 215 5.34 -1.65 9.91
CA LEU A 215 5.65 -1.02 8.63
C LEU A 215 6.80 0.00 8.71
N LYS A 216 7.18 0.40 9.93
CA LYS A 216 8.20 1.40 10.19
C LYS A 216 9.52 0.71 10.56
N SER A 217 10.62 1.40 10.25
CA SER A 217 11.93 1.04 10.80
C SER A 217 11.97 1.33 12.31
N ARG A 218 12.82 0.60 13.03
CA ARG A 218 12.90 0.64 14.50
C ARG A 218 13.29 2.03 15.04
N ASP A 219 14.03 2.83 14.27
CA ASP A 219 14.39 4.21 14.61
C ASP A 219 13.18 5.16 14.72
N LYS A 220 12.01 4.74 14.23
CA LYS A 220 10.77 5.53 14.27
C LYS A 220 9.78 5.04 15.31
N TRP A 221 10.17 4.10 16.16
CA TRP A 221 9.32 3.57 17.21
C TRP A 221 9.42 4.41 18.48
N THR A 222 8.30 4.56 19.19
CA THR A 222 8.28 5.11 20.55
C THR A 222 8.68 4.04 21.57
N ASP A 223 9.01 4.42 22.79
CA ASP A 223 9.39 3.47 23.85
C ASP A 223 8.28 2.44 24.11
N CYS A 224 7.03 2.87 24.20
CA CYS A 224 5.89 1.97 24.34
C CYS A 224 5.71 1.02 23.13
N GLN A 225 6.15 1.43 21.93
CA GLN A 225 6.14 0.57 20.75
C GLN A 225 7.27 -0.46 20.83
N GLU A 226 8.47 -0.06 21.23
CA GLU A 226 9.60 -0.96 21.41
C GLU A 226 9.31 -2.03 22.49
N GLU A 227 8.71 -1.66 23.62
CA GLU A 227 8.26 -2.62 24.65
C GLU A 227 7.24 -3.61 24.11
N ARG A 228 6.22 -3.14 23.37
CA ARG A 228 5.25 -4.01 22.70
C ARG A 228 5.93 -4.95 21.71
N ALA A 229 6.91 -4.46 20.94
CA ALA A 229 7.64 -5.28 19.99
C ALA A 229 8.47 -6.36 20.68
N LYS A 230 9.15 -6.05 21.79
CA LYS A 230 9.90 -7.05 22.58
C LYS A 230 8.99 -8.21 22.98
N LEU A 231 7.83 -7.91 23.58
CA LEU A 231 6.84 -8.93 23.97
C LEU A 231 6.33 -9.73 22.76
N LEU A 232 5.99 -9.05 21.65
CA LEU A 232 5.50 -9.73 20.44
C LEU A 232 6.56 -10.61 19.79
N PHE A 233 7.82 -10.18 19.81
CA PHE A 233 8.93 -10.91 19.21
C PHE A 233 9.37 -12.11 20.03
N GLU A 234 9.22 -12.06 21.36
CA GLU A 234 9.36 -13.22 22.24
C GLU A 234 8.24 -14.24 21.99
N LEU A 235 6.99 -13.78 21.89
CA LEU A 235 5.85 -14.65 21.65
C LEU A 235 5.81 -15.23 20.22
N TYR A 236 6.30 -14.47 19.24
CA TYR A 236 6.22 -14.79 17.82
C TYR A 236 7.56 -14.55 17.11
N PRO A 237 8.54 -15.47 17.25
CA PRO A 237 9.87 -15.33 16.62
C PRO A 237 9.82 -15.16 15.09
N LYS A 238 8.88 -15.83 14.43
CA LYS A 238 8.65 -15.69 12.97
C LYS A 238 8.29 -14.27 12.55
N LEU A 239 7.57 -13.52 13.39
CA LEU A 239 7.23 -12.13 13.12
C LEU A 239 8.46 -11.22 13.25
N LYS A 240 9.34 -11.51 14.24
CA LYS A 240 10.63 -10.82 14.42
C LYS A 240 11.54 -11.03 13.21
N GLU A 241 11.65 -12.28 12.76
CA GLU A 241 12.44 -12.66 11.60
C GLU A 241 11.97 -11.93 10.34
N ALA A 242 10.66 -11.95 10.05
CA ALA A 242 10.05 -11.24 8.93
C ALA A 242 10.36 -9.74 8.95
N HIS A 243 10.18 -9.11 10.12
CA HIS A 243 10.44 -7.68 10.30
C HIS A 243 11.92 -7.35 10.10
N SER A 244 12.83 -8.17 10.65
CA SER A 244 14.28 -8.01 10.49
C SER A 244 14.72 -8.10 9.03
N LEU A 245 14.22 -9.10 8.29
CA LEU A 245 14.53 -9.29 6.87
C LEU A 245 14.07 -8.11 6.02
N ILE A 246 12.84 -7.61 6.20
CA ILE A 246 12.36 -6.44 5.45
C ILE A 246 13.08 -5.16 5.88
N ASN A 247 13.43 -5.01 7.16
CA ASN A 247 14.16 -3.84 7.63
C ASN A 247 15.60 -3.81 7.09
N SER A 248 16.27 -4.98 6.99
CA SER A 248 17.58 -5.08 6.34
C SER A 248 17.50 -4.68 4.87
N LEU A 249 16.49 -5.14 4.12
CA LEU A 249 16.25 -4.72 2.74
C LEU A 249 16.02 -3.20 2.63
N ARG A 250 15.19 -2.64 3.51
CA ARG A 250 14.97 -1.19 3.59
C ARG A 250 16.25 -0.41 3.84
N ASN A 251 17.14 -0.93 4.70
CA ASN A 251 18.43 -0.31 5.00
C ASN A 251 19.38 -0.33 3.78
N ILE A 252 19.34 -1.39 2.97
CA ILE A 252 20.09 -1.45 1.70
C ILE A 252 19.64 -0.30 0.78
N PHE A 253 18.33 -0.17 0.52
CA PHE A 253 17.82 0.91 -0.33
C PHE A 253 18.04 2.32 0.25
N LYS A 254 17.91 2.50 1.56
CA LYS A 254 18.12 3.79 2.24
C LYS A 254 19.58 4.25 2.22
N ASN A 255 20.54 3.34 2.02
CA ASN A 255 21.96 3.69 2.07
C ASN A 255 22.39 4.44 0.80
N LYS A 256 22.58 5.75 0.95
CA LYS A 256 23.00 6.66 -0.13
C LYS A 256 24.44 6.46 -0.62
N LYS A 257 25.29 5.80 0.16
CA LYS A 257 26.71 5.56 -0.18
C LYS A 257 26.94 4.29 -1.02
N LEU A 258 25.87 3.57 -1.35
CA LEU A 258 25.97 2.35 -2.14
C LEU A 258 25.93 2.66 -3.63
N ASP A 259 26.92 2.12 -4.33
CA ASP A 259 26.97 2.03 -5.78
C ASP A 259 26.21 0.78 -6.27
N LYS A 260 25.91 0.72 -7.57
CA LYS A 260 25.14 -0.38 -8.19
C LYS A 260 25.72 -1.76 -7.88
N GLU A 261 27.03 -1.93 -7.98
CA GLU A 261 27.72 -3.21 -7.73
C GLU A 261 27.68 -3.60 -6.25
N LYS A 262 28.07 -2.69 -5.34
CA LYS A 262 28.01 -2.93 -3.89
C LYS A 262 26.59 -3.19 -3.40
N ALA A 263 25.58 -2.59 -4.04
CA ALA A 263 24.18 -2.86 -3.75
C ALA A 263 23.77 -4.26 -4.19
N LYS A 264 24.26 -4.74 -5.35
CA LYS A 264 24.06 -6.11 -5.84
C LYS A 264 24.60 -7.14 -4.85
N ASP A 265 25.83 -6.96 -4.38
CA ASP A 265 26.44 -7.88 -3.39
C ASP A 265 25.60 -7.96 -2.11
N LYS A 266 25.15 -6.81 -1.60
CA LYS A 266 24.28 -6.77 -0.41
C LYS A 266 22.90 -7.39 -0.64
N LEU A 267 22.34 -7.26 -1.84
CA LEU A 267 21.09 -7.94 -2.19
C LEU A 267 21.29 -9.45 -2.23
N HIS A 268 22.44 -9.94 -2.73
CA HIS A 268 22.77 -11.36 -2.77
C HIS A 268 22.99 -11.93 -1.36
N GLU A 269 23.67 -11.19 -0.47
CA GLU A 269 23.72 -11.54 0.95
C GLU A 269 22.33 -11.62 1.59
N TRP A 270 21.45 -10.66 1.25
CA TRP A 270 20.07 -10.67 1.73
C TRP A 270 19.29 -11.86 1.15
N TYR A 271 19.52 -12.26 -0.10
CA TYR A 271 18.92 -13.47 -0.68
C TYR A 271 19.33 -14.74 0.08
N GLY A 272 20.59 -14.83 0.52
CA GLY A 272 21.08 -15.91 1.39
C GLY A 272 20.25 -16.01 2.67
N LYS A 273 20.14 -14.90 3.41
CA LYS A 273 19.36 -14.80 4.66
C LYS A 273 17.88 -15.17 4.47
N VAL A 274 17.26 -14.75 3.36
CA VAL A 274 15.85 -15.10 3.07
C VAL A 274 15.70 -16.57 2.68
N THR A 275 16.72 -17.19 2.07
CA THR A 275 16.69 -18.60 1.68
C THR A 275 16.68 -19.52 2.89
N GLU A 276 17.46 -19.17 3.92
CA GLU A 276 17.49 -19.85 5.23
C GLU A 276 16.16 -19.72 5.98
N SER A 277 15.41 -18.64 5.74
CA SER A 277 14.09 -18.42 6.34
C SER A 277 13.06 -19.45 5.88
N THR A 278 12.06 -19.74 6.73
CA THR A 278 10.90 -20.58 6.36
C THR A 278 9.70 -19.76 5.87
N LEU A 279 9.83 -18.43 5.80
CA LEU A 279 8.72 -17.52 5.52
C LEU A 279 8.46 -17.39 4.01
N ARG A 280 7.39 -18.02 3.54
CA ARG A 280 6.95 -17.95 2.13
C ARG A 280 6.69 -16.51 1.66
N GLU A 281 6.16 -15.68 2.54
CA GLU A 281 5.76 -14.31 2.24
C GLU A 281 6.99 -13.46 1.88
N ILE A 282 8.12 -13.68 2.57
CA ILE A 282 9.38 -12.98 2.32
C ILE A 282 10.12 -13.60 1.13
N LYS A 283 10.04 -14.93 0.94
CA LYS A 283 10.59 -15.60 -0.26
C LYS A 283 9.97 -15.07 -1.55
N SER A 284 8.65 -14.85 -1.57
CA SER A 284 7.95 -14.24 -2.71
C SER A 284 8.50 -12.84 -3.07
N VAL A 285 8.81 -12.03 -2.05
CA VAL A 285 9.44 -10.71 -2.24
C VAL A 285 10.83 -10.86 -2.84
N ARG A 286 11.64 -11.78 -2.31
CA ARG A 286 12.97 -12.10 -2.86
C ARG A 286 12.89 -12.49 -4.34
N ASP A 287 11.97 -13.37 -4.69
CA ASP A 287 11.83 -13.87 -6.06
C ASP A 287 11.40 -12.75 -7.02
N THR A 288 10.54 -11.84 -6.54
CA THR A 288 10.20 -10.61 -7.26
C THR A 288 11.42 -9.71 -7.49
N VAL A 289 12.24 -9.49 -6.45
CA VAL A 289 13.45 -8.64 -6.58
C VAL A 289 14.44 -9.29 -7.54
N LYS A 290 14.63 -10.61 -7.48
CA LYS A 290 15.49 -11.36 -8.40
C LYS A 290 15.02 -11.25 -9.85
N ALA A 291 13.71 -11.33 -10.10
CA ALA A 291 13.15 -11.25 -11.45
C ALA A 291 13.42 -9.90 -12.14
N TYR A 292 13.53 -8.82 -11.37
CA TYR A 292 13.77 -7.46 -11.88
C TYR A 292 15.06 -6.85 -11.33
N GLU A 293 16.06 -7.67 -11.00
CA GLU A 293 17.25 -7.24 -10.26
C GLU A 293 17.97 -6.08 -10.95
N ASP A 294 18.21 -6.18 -12.25
CA ASP A 294 18.91 -5.14 -13.01
C ASP A 294 18.16 -3.81 -13.04
N GLU A 295 16.83 -3.86 -13.23
CA GLU A 295 15.95 -2.68 -13.29
C GLU A 295 15.77 -2.03 -11.90
N ILE A 296 15.79 -2.82 -10.83
CA ILE A 296 15.79 -2.31 -9.45
C ILE A 296 17.15 -1.72 -9.09
N LEU A 297 18.24 -2.34 -9.52
CA LEU A 297 19.60 -1.87 -9.26
C LEU A 297 19.89 -0.51 -9.93
N ASN A 298 19.20 -0.17 -11.02
CA ASN A 298 19.28 1.16 -11.65
C ASN A 298 18.88 2.29 -10.69
N TYR A 299 18.09 2.01 -9.65
CA TYR A 299 17.82 2.95 -8.56
C TYR A 299 19.10 3.48 -7.91
N PHE A 300 20.16 2.68 -7.79
CA PHE A 300 21.40 3.10 -7.12
C PHE A 300 22.22 4.09 -7.96
N THR A 301 21.97 4.16 -9.27
CA THR A 301 22.63 5.11 -10.18
C THR A 301 21.95 6.48 -10.17
N SER A 302 20.65 6.54 -10.45
CA SER A 302 19.92 7.82 -10.57
C SER A 302 19.17 8.24 -9.31
N ARG A 303 18.95 7.32 -8.36
CA ARG A 303 18.12 7.50 -7.14
C ARG A 303 16.70 8.00 -7.43
N ALA A 304 16.25 7.85 -8.66
CA ALA A 304 14.92 8.20 -9.11
C ALA A 304 13.89 7.23 -8.53
N THR A 305 12.80 7.76 -7.97
CA THR A 305 11.68 6.99 -7.42
C THR A 305 10.38 7.37 -8.12
N ASN A 306 9.34 6.54 -7.92
CA ASN A 306 8.01 6.83 -8.42
C ASN A 306 7.22 7.84 -7.56
N ALA A 307 7.89 8.57 -6.67
CA ALA A 307 7.25 9.52 -5.76
C ALA A 307 6.54 10.68 -6.49
N SER A 308 7.03 11.06 -7.68
CA SER A 308 6.36 12.06 -8.53
C SER A 308 4.99 11.56 -9.00
N ALA A 309 4.88 10.28 -9.36
CA ALA A 309 3.62 9.65 -9.75
C ALA A 309 2.64 9.61 -8.57
N GLU A 310 3.10 9.21 -7.38
CA GLU A 310 2.26 9.20 -6.18
C GLU A 310 1.72 10.60 -5.83
N SER A 311 2.57 11.62 -5.98
CA SER A 311 2.20 13.02 -5.77
C SER A 311 1.13 13.46 -6.79
N LEU A 312 1.35 13.16 -8.08
CA LEU A 312 0.41 13.47 -9.15
C LEU A 312 -0.93 12.75 -8.92
N ASN A 313 -0.91 11.45 -8.64
CA ASN A 313 -2.11 10.65 -8.37
C ASN A 313 -2.88 11.18 -7.17
N SER A 314 -2.18 11.63 -6.12
CA SER A 314 -2.81 12.24 -4.95
C SER A 314 -3.48 13.57 -5.30
N LYS A 315 -2.86 14.40 -6.15
CA LYS A 315 -3.44 15.65 -6.63
C LYS A 315 -4.64 15.42 -7.56
N LEU A 316 -4.56 14.45 -8.47
CA LEU A 316 -5.67 14.05 -9.33
C LEU A 316 -6.85 13.51 -8.52
N LYS A 317 -6.59 12.71 -7.47
CA LYS A 317 -7.62 12.25 -6.53
C LYS A 317 -8.25 13.41 -5.75
N ALA A 318 -7.45 14.37 -5.28
CA ALA A 318 -7.95 15.55 -4.59
C ALA A 318 -8.81 16.43 -5.51
N PHE A 319 -8.36 16.67 -6.74
CA PHE A 319 -9.10 17.42 -7.76
C PHE A 319 -10.44 16.75 -8.09
N ARG A 320 -10.44 15.43 -8.30
CA ARG A 320 -11.68 14.65 -8.44
C ARG A 320 -12.62 14.79 -7.24
N GLY A 321 -12.06 14.81 -6.02
CA GLY A 321 -12.82 14.99 -4.79
C GLY A 321 -13.54 16.35 -4.72
N GLN A 322 -12.89 17.42 -5.18
CA GLN A 322 -13.48 18.76 -5.27
C GLN A 322 -14.68 18.80 -6.23
N LEU A 323 -14.61 18.05 -7.32
CA LEU A 323 -15.68 17.95 -8.32
C LEU A 323 -16.85 17.05 -7.89
N ARG A 324 -16.77 16.41 -6.71
CA ARG A 324 -17.76 15.42 -6.23
C ARG A 324 -18.01 14.27 -7.23
N GLY A 325 -16.96 13.88 -7.96
CA GLY A 325 -17.00 12.84 -8.99
C GLY A 325 -16.75 13.39 -10.41
N VAL A 326 -16.62 12.49 -11.38
CA VAL A 326 -16.43 12.85 -12.79
C VAL A 326 -17.62 12.32 -13.58
N ARG A 327 -18.50 13.21 -14.03
CA ARG A 327 -19.64 12.86 -14.91
C ARG A 327 -19.24 12.87 -16.39
N ASP A 328 -18.29 13.73 -16.75
CA ASP A 328 -17.83 13.95 -18.11
C ASP A 328 -16.30 13.80 -18.15
N ILE A 329 -15.86 12.66 -18.69
CA ILE A 329 -14.43 12.31 -18.77
C ILE A 329 -13.66 13.25 -19.71
N PRO A 330 -14.12 13.51 -20.95
CA PRO A 330 -13.48 14.50 -21.83
C PRO A 330 -13.27 15.86 -21.16
N PHE A 331 -14.31 16.39 -20.51
CA PHE A 331 -14.20 17.69 -19.84
C PHE A 331 -13.33 17.66 -18.58
N PHE A 332 -13.27 16.52 -17.88
CA PHE A 332 -12.34 16.33 -16.79
C PHE A 332 -10.89 16.33 -17.27
N PHE A 333 -10.57 15.60 -18.34
CA PHE A 333 -9.21 15.58 -18.86
C PHE A 333 -8.79 16.89 -19.50
N TYR A 334 -9.71 17.66 -20.09
CA TYR A 334 -9.43 19.04 -20.49
C TYR A 334 -8.99 19.92 -19.31
N ARG A 335 -9.67 19.81 -18.16
CA ARG A 335 -9.24 20.54 -16.96
C ARG A 335 -7.90 20.02 -16.42
N VAL A 336 -7.66 18.71 -16.51
CA VAL A 336 -6.37 18.12 -16.13
C VAL A 336 -5.25 18.63 -17.04
N SER A 337 -5.45 18.73 -18.35
CA SER A 337 -4.45 19.29 -19.28
C SER A 337 -4.20 20.78 -19.02
N LEU A 338 -5.19 21.55 -18.56
CA LEU A 338 -4.95 22.95 -18.20
C LEU A 338 -4.15 23.12 -16.89
N ILE A 339 -4.40 22.26 -15.91
CA ILE A 339 -3.80 22.38 -14.56
C ILE A 339 -2.42 21.72 -14.51
N PHE A 340 -2.31 20.54 -15.12
CA PHE A 340 -1.13 19.68 -15.03
C PHE A 340 -0.45 19.43 -16.37
N GLY A 341 -1.11 19.77 -17.48
CA GLY A 341 -0.50 19.70 -18.80
C GLY A 341 0.26 20.96 -19.17
#